data_AF-A0A9X1NBX0-F1
#
_entry.id   AF-A0A9X1NBX0-F1
#
_cell.length_a   1.000
_cell.length_b   1.000
_cell.length_c   1.000
_cell.angle_alpha   90.00
_cell.angle_beta   90.00
_cell.angle_gamma   90.00
#
_symmetry.space_group_name_H-M   'P 1'
#
loop_
_entity.id
_entity.type
_entity.pdbx_description
1 polymer ?
#
loop_
_entity_poly.entity_id
_entity_poly.type
_entity_poly.pdbx_seq_one_letter_code
_entity_poly.pdbx_strand_id
1 'polypeptide(L)' 'MSDARTSTSSGGIGFVGLLTVAFVVLKLTDVIAWSWWWVLSPIWISWGLAFLILIVGGLVFWALKS' A
#
# COMPACT_ATOMS: atom_id res chain seq x y z
N MET A 1 -14.57 -27.44 -33.22
CA MET A 1 -14.13 -27.56 -31.82
C MET A 1 -13.42 -26.27 -31.47
N SER A 2 -13.96 -25.53 -30.50
CA SER A 2 -13.47 -24.21 -30.11
C SER A 2 -12.66 -24.37 -28.83
N ASP A 3 -11.33 -24.34 -28.92
CA ASP A 3 -10.45 -24.37 -27.75
C ASP A 3 -10.68 -23.13 -26.90
N ALA A 4 -11.42 -23.29 -25.81
CA ALA A 4 -11.51 -22.32 -24.74
C ALA A 4 -10.13 -22.24 -24.08
N ARG A 5 -9.33 -21.24 -24.45
CA ARG A 5 -8.11 -20.91 -23.72
C ARG A 5 -8.52 -20.43 -22.33
N THR A 6 -8.50 -21.34 -21.36
CA THR A 6 -8.60 -21.00 -19.95
C THR A 6 -7.33 -20.28 -19.56
N SER A 7 -7.36 -18.95 -19.64
CA SER A 7 -6.38 -18.07 -19.00
C SER A 7 -6.50 -18.30 -17.49
N THR A 8 -5.76 -19.28 -16.99
CA THR A 8 -5.58 -19.56 -15.57
C THR A 8 -4.79 -18.40 -15.00
N SER A 9 -5.51 -17.38 -14.53
CA SER A 9 -4.95 -16.27 -13.77
C SER A 9 -4.44 -16.83 -12.45
N SER A 10 -3.20 -17.30 -12.45
CA SER A 10 -2.46 -17.72 -11.27
C SER A 10 -2.21 -16.48 -10.41
N GLY A 11 -3.20 -16.14 -9.58
CA GLY A 11 -3.11 -15.11 -8.54
C GLY A 11 -2.19 -15.56 -7.42
N GLY A 12 -0.89 -15.63 -7.72
CA GLY A 12 0.14 -15.72 -6.69
C GLY A 12 0.13 -14.42 -5.90
N ILE A 13 0.23 -14.52 -4.57
CA ILE A 13 0.51 -13.38 -3.69
C ILE A 13 1.67 -12.63 -4.34
N GLY A 14 1.39 -11.42 -4.84
CA GLY A 14 2.40 -10.62 -5.52
C GLY A 14 3.60 -10.44 -4.60
N PHE A 15 4.79 -10.27 -5.17
CA PHE A 15 6.04 -10.09 -4.43
C PHE A 15 5.89 -9.11 -3.24
N VAL A 16 5.08 -8.06 -3.41
CA VAL A 16 4.70 -7.08 -2.38
C VAL A 16 3.98 -7.70 -1.17
N GLY A 17 3.04 -8.62 -1.39
CA GLY A 17 2.33 -9.31 -0.32
C GLY A 17 3.24 -10.26 0.47
N LEU A 18 4.15 -10.96 -0.22
CA LEU A 18 5.16 -11.80 0.43
C LEU A 18 6.14 -10.97 1.26
N LEU A 19 6.59 -9.83 0.73
CA LEU A 19 7.42 -8.87 1.47
C LEU A 19 6.69 -8.34 2.70
N THR A 20 5.41 -7.96 2.55
CA THR A 20 4.56 -7.49 3.66
C THR A 20 4.46 -8.53 4.77
N VAL A 21 4.16 -9.79 4.41
CA VAL A 21 4.07 -10.89 5.38
C VAL A 21 5.43 -11.15 6.03
N ALA A 22 6.53 -11.15 5.27
CA ALA A 22 7.87 -11.33 5.82
C ALA A 22 8.26 -10.25 6.84
N PHE A 23 7.96 -8.97 6.56
CA PHE A 23 8.17 -7.86 7.51
C PHE A 23 7.33 -8.02 8.78
N VAL A 24 6.07 -8.48 8.67
CA VAL A 24 5.20 -8.74 9.81
C VAL A 24 5.75 -9.87 10.68
N VAL A 25 6.20 -10.97 10.06
CA VAL A 25 6.75 -12.14 10.78
C VAL A 25 8.05 -11.78 11.49
N LEU A 26 8.96 -11.05 10.84
CA LEU A 26 10.23 -10.62 11.43
C LEU A 26 10.04 -9.70 12.65
N LYS A 27 8.98 -8.88 12.62
CA LYS A 27 8.59 -7.98 13.72
C LYS A 27 7.94 -8.74 14.89
N LEU A 28 7.24 -9.84 14.61
CA LEU A 28 6.63 -10.72 15.64
C LEU A 28 7.63 -11.68 16.28
N THR A 29 8.73 -12.00 15.60
CA THR A 29 9.82 -12.82 16.14
C THR A 29 10.78 -12.03 17.03
N ASP A 30 10.42 -10.78 17.40
CA ASP A 30 11.18 -9.89 18.30
C ASP A 30 12.65 -9.69 17.89
N VAL A 31 13.00 -9.93 16.62
CA VAL A 31 14.35 -9.69 16.09
C VAL A 31 14.64 -8.19 15.99
N ILE A 32 13.59 -7.36 15.95
CA ILE A 32 13.67 -5.91 15.84
C ILE A 32 12.57 -5.26 16.69
N ALA A 33 12.94 -4.45 17.68
CA ALA A 33 12.03 -3.66 18.54
C ALA A 33 11.33 -2.50 17.79
N TRP A 34 11.12 -2.64 16.49
CA TRP A 34 10.70 -1.55 15.63
C TRP A 34 9.19 -1.32 15.73
N SER A 35 8.81 -0.04 15.72
CA SER A 35 7.42 0.38 15.72
C SER A 35 6.68 -0.14 14.48
N TRP A 36 5.48 -0.69 14.69
CA TRP A 36 4.61 -1.21 13.61
C TRP A 36 4.31 -0.17 12.52
N TRP A 37 4.37 1.10 12.90
CA TRP A 37 4.31 2.27 12.03
C TRP A 37 5.31 2.23 10.86
N TRP A 38 6.50 1.67 11.06
CA TRP A 38 7.51 1.54 10.01
C TRP A 38 7.26 0.36 9.07
N VAL A 39 6.65 -0.73 9.56
CA VAL A 39 6.21 -1.86 8.71
C VAL A 39 5.16 -1.41 7.71
N LEU A 40 4.29 -0.47 8.10
CA LEU A 40 3.32 0.14 7.21
C LEU A 40 3.87 1.36 6.46
N SER A 41 5.16 1.72 6.56
CA SER A 41 5.70 2.94 5.93
C SER A 41 5.34 3.09 4.43
N PRO A 42 5.25 2.02 3.61
CA PRO A 42 4.79 2.16 2.22
C PRO A 42 3.35 2.66 2.11
N ILE A 43 2.48 2.24 3.03
CA ILE A 43 1.08 2.68 3.14
C ILE A 43 1.01 4.09 3.70
N TRP A 44 1.81 4.43 4.72
CA TRP A 44 1.87 5.78 5.30
C TRP A 44 2.35 6.83 4.30
N ILE A 45 3.35 6.50 3.46
CA ILE A 45 3.82 7.38 2.39
C ILE A 45 2.70 7.63 1.37
N SER A 46 2.01 6.57 0.96
CA SER A 46 0.88 6.67 0.02
C SER A 46 -0.25 7.53 0.59
N TRP A 47 -0.61 7.31 1.85
CA TRP A 47 -1.66 8.05 2.54
C TRP A 47 -1.26 9.51 2.76
N GLY A 48 -0.02 9.76 3.21
CA GLY A 48 0.50 11.11 3.44
C GLY A 48 0.52 11.94 2.16
N LEU A 49 0.94 11.34 1.04
CA LEU A 49 0.93 12.00 -0.26
C LEU A 49 -0.50 12.34 -0.72
N ALA A 50 -1.44 11.39 -0.59
CA ALA A 50 -2.84 11.61 -0.92
C ALA A 50 -3.47 12.72 -0.05
N PHE A 51 -3.19 12.71 1.25
CA PHE A 51 -3.70 13.72 2.19
C PHE A 51 -3.14 15.11 1.90
N LEU A 52 -1.85 15.20 1.55
CA LEU A 52 -1.21 16.44 1.14
C LEU A 52 -1.87 17.02 -0.12
N ILE A 53 -2.11 16.19 -1.14
CA ILE A 53 -2.77 16.59 -2.37
C ILE A 53 -4.20 17.06 -2.10
N LEU A 54 -4.96 16.36 -1.25
CA LEU A 54 -6.32 16.76 -0.87
C LEU A 54 -6.34 18.09 -0.11
N ILE A 55 -5.41 18.30 0.81
CA ILE A 55 -5.32 19.57 1.55
C ILE A 55 -4.97 20.71 0.60
N VAL A 56 -3.95 20.55 -0.24
CA VAL A 56 -3.53 21.59 -1.19
C VAL A 56 -4.62 21.86 -2.22
N GLY A 57 -5.21 20.82 -2.82
CA GLY A 57 -6.30 20.96 -3.77
C GLY A 57 -7.55 21.58 -3.14
N GLY A 58 -7.89 21.18 -1.90
CA GLY A 58 -8.98 21.75 -1.12
C GLY A 58 -8.76 23.21 -0.75
N LEU A 59 -7.54 23.58 -0.33
CA LEU A 59 -7.15 24.96 -0.06
C LEU A 59 -7.23 25.83 -1.32
N VAL A 60 -6.71 25.36 -2.44
CA VAL A 60 -6.76 26.07 -3.72
C VAL A 60 -8.21 26.24 -4.17
N PHE A 61 -9.03 25.18 -4.09
CA PHE A 61 -10.45 25.27 -4.42
C PHE A 61 -11.23 26.21 -3.50
N TRP A 62 -10.94 26.17 -2.20
CA TRP A 62 -11.51 27.10 -1.21
C TRP A 62 -11.12 28.54 -1.51
N ALA A 63 -9.85 28.80 -1.85
CA ALA A 63 -9.35 30.12 -2.20
C ALA A 63 -9.85 30.64 -3.57
N LEU A 64 -10.14 29.76 -4.53
CA LEU A 64 -10.73 30.13 -5.82
C LEU A 64 -12.23 30.45 -5.72
N LYS A 65 -12.91 29.89 -4.71
CA LYS A 65 -14.35 30.05 -4.49
C LYS A 65 -14.68 31.10 -3.41
N SER A 66 -13.73 31.46 -2.56
CA SER A 66 -13.81 32.57 -1.60
C SER A 66 -13.52 33.92 -2.26
#